data_AF-A0A2N6NP67-F1
#
_entry.id   AF-A0A2N6NP67-F1
#
_cell.length_a   1.000
_cell.length_b   1.000
_cell.length_c   1.000
_cell.angle_alpha   90.00
_cell.angle_beta   90.00
_cell.angle_gamma   90.00
#
_symmetry.space_group_name_H-M   'P 1'
#
loop_
_entity.id
_entity.type
_entity.pdbx_description
1 polymer ?
#
loop_
_entity_poly.entity_id
_entity_poly.type
_entity_poly.pdbx_seq_one_letter_code
_entity_poly.pdbx_strand_id
1 'polypeptide(L)'
;MCEGMPKEFFKYFQHIRSLEHGQKPDYGHLRELFRCAFRNHGYKDDNIYDWTSKWFNEVHGIKSTPKEQSELVEKQITTSLTPHELASAGESIEMQL
;
A
#
# COMPACT_ATOMS: atom_id res chain seq x y z
N MET A 1 12.86 17.91 15.10
CA MET A 1 12.81 17.19 13.80
C MET A 1 11.56 16.30 13.63
N CYS A 2 10.78 16.01 14.68
CA CYS A 2 9.58 15.17 14.58
C CYS A 2 8.31 15.78 15.20
N GLU A 3 8.23 17.11 15.33
CA GLU A 3 7.02 17.76 15.83
C GLU A 3 5.90 17.67 14.79
N GLY A 4 4.75 17.13 15.18
CA GLY A 4 3.57 16.96 14.31
C GLY A 4 3.50 15.65 13.51
N MET A 5 4.52 14.79 13.55
CA MET A 5 4.50 13.49 12.87
C MET A 5 4.08 12.35 13.82
N PRO A 6 3.48 11.26 13.30
CA PRO A 6 3.20 10.08 14.11
C PRO A 6 4.47 9.52 14.78
N LYS A 7 4.32 9.08 16.03
CA LYS A 7 5.41 8.54 16.87
C LYS A 7 6.13 7.35 16.24
N GLU A 8 5.48 6.67 15.30
CA GLU A 8 5.99 5.56 14.53
C GLU A 8 7.17 5.98 13.64
N PHE A 9 7.15 7.18 13.06
CA PHE A 9 8.30 7.69 12.30
C PHE A 9 9.52 7.92 13.19
N PHE A 10 9.32 8.44 14.40
CA PHE A 10 10.42 8.62 15.35
C PHE A 10 11.08 7.28 15.72
N LYS A 11 10.26 6.26 16.01
CA LYS A 11 10.75 4.90 16.30
C LYS A 11 11.53 4.30 15.14
N TYR A 12 11.07 4.51 13.90
CA TYR A 12 11.80 4.09 12.70
C TYR A 12 13.19 4.73 12.59
N PHE A 13 13.28 6.06 12.74
CA PHE A 13 14.57 6.77 12.67
C PHE A 13 15.50 6.40 13.82
N GLN A 14 14.95 6.19 15.02
CA GLN A 14 15.73 5.72 16.16
C GLN A 14 16.32 4.32 15.89
N HIS A 15 15.54 3.41 15.32
CA HIS A 15 16.01 2.07 14.93
C HIS A 15 17.16 2.16 13.92
N ILE A 16 17.00 2.94 12.85
CA ILE A 16 18.06 3.11 11.84
C ILE A 16 19.34 3.69 12.43
N ARG A 17 19.23 4.70 13.30
CA ARG A 17 20.40 5.32 13.93
C ARG A 17 21.10 4.42 14.94
N SER A 18 20.40 3.41 15.48
CA SER A 18 20.96 2.45 16.43
C SER A 18 21.69 1.28 15.76
N LEU A 19 21.54 1.11 14.45
CA LEU A 19 22.18 0.03 13.72
C LEU A 19 23.68 0.31 13.56
N GLU A 20 24.49 -0.69 13.90
CA GLU A 20 25.92 -0.68 13.63
C GLU A 20 26.21 -1.02 12.16
N HIS A 21 27.40 -0.65 11.70
CA HIS A 21 27.84 -0.97 10.35
C HIS A 21 27.86 -2.50 10.14
N GLY A 22 27.12 -2.99 9.15
CA GLY A 22 27.03 -4.42 8.84
C GLY A 22 25.86 -5.15 9.51
N GLN A 23 25.12 -4.50 10.42
CA GLN A 23 23.88 -5.08 10.93
C GLN A 23 22.74 -4.95 9.92
N LYS A 24 21.97 -6.04 9.78
CA LYS A 24 20.74 -6.05 8.98
C LYS A 24 19.60 -5.44 9.80
N PRO A 25 18.91 -4.40 9.29
CA PRO A 25 17.70 -3.90 9.93
C PRO A 25 16.64 -4.99 10.07
N ASP A 26 15.92 -5.01 11.19
CA ASP A 26 14.70 -5.81 11.32
C ASP A 26 13.55 -5.21 10.48
N TYR A 27 13.49 -5.60 9.21
CA TYR A 27 12.41 -5.20 8.31
C TYR A 27 11.04 -5.74 8.69
N GLY A 28 10.96 -6.79 9.53
CA GLY A 28 9.69 -7.30 10.04
C GLY A 28 9.08 -6.29 11.00
N HIS A 29 9.86 -5.88 12.01
CA HIS A 29 9.46 -4.87 12.97
C HIS A 29 9.11 -3.53 12.31
N LEU A 30 9.95 -3.05 11.40
CA LEU A 30 9.73 -1.75 10.73
C LEU A 30 8.45 -1.75 9.89
N ARG A 31 8.14 -2.86 9.21
CA ARG A 31 6.88 -2.96 8.45
C ARG A 31 5.67 -2.98 9.37
N GLU A 32 5.73 -3.71 10.48
CA GLU A 32 4.61 -3.77 11.43
C GLU A 32 4.33 -2.40 12.06
N LEU A 33 5.37 -1.61 12.32
CA LEU A 33 5.25 -0.27 12.87
C LEU A 33 4.37 0.63 11.97
N PHE A 34 4.60 0.61 10.66
CA PHE A 34 3.78 1.37 9.71
C PHE A 34 2.40 0.75 9.50
N ARG A 35 2.26 -0.58 9.49
CA ARG A 35 0.95 -1.25 9.41
C ARG A 35 0.05 -0.88 10.60
N CYS A 36 0.63 -0.86 11.80
CA CYS A 36 -0.05 -0.40 13.01
C CYS A 36 -0.43 1.09 12.91
N ALA A 37 0.47 1.94 12.43
CA ALA A 37 0.18 3.36 12.22
C ALA A 37 -1.00 3.56 11.25
N PHE A 38 -0.96 2.83 10.13
CA PHE A 38 -1.95 2.89 9.07
C PHE A 38 -3.34 2.47 9.57
N ARG A 39 -3.41 1.35 10.29
CA ARG A 39 -4.63 0.85 10.92
C ARG A 39 -5.17 1.82 11.99
N ASN A 40 -4.30 2.42 12.80
CA ASN A 40 -4.71 3.38 13.84
C ASN A 40 -5.35 4.65 13.26
N HIS A 41 -4.96 5.05 12.05
CA HIS A 41 -5.58 6.20 11.36
C HIS A 41 -6.82 5.81 10.55
N GLY A 42 -7.21 4.52 10.55
CA GLY A 42 -8.42 4.03 9.88
C GLY A 42 -8.32 3.95 8.36
N TYR A 43 -7.10 3.92 7.81
CA TYR A 43 -6.91 3.77 6.37
C TYR A 43 -7.18 2.33 5.91
N LYS A 44 -7.69 2.19 4.68
CA LYS A 44 -7.94 0.91 4.01
C LYS A 44 -6.74 0.53 3.14
N ASP A 45 -6.42 -0.76 3.10
CA ASP A 45 -5.38 -1.31 2.22
C ASP A 45 -6.00 -1.65 0.85
N ASP A 46 -6.51 -0.64 0.16
CA ASP A 46 -7.24 -0.75 -1.12
C ASP A 46 -6.31 -0.57 -2.35
N ASN A 47 -5.01 -0.36 -2.13
CA ASN A 47 -4.02 -0.01 -3.16
C ASN A 47 -4.39 1.26 -3.97
N ILE A 48 -5.24 2.14 -3.42
CA ILE A 48 -5.57 3.43 -4.01
C ILE A 48 -4.64 4.49 -3.41
N TYR A 49 -3.70 4.95 -4.21
CA TYR A 49 -2.74 5.97 -3.83
C TYR A 49 -3.07 7.30 -4.51
N ASP A 50 -2.45 8.40 -4.07
CA ASP A 50 -2.65 9.73 -4.65
C ASP A 50 -2.39 9.77 -6.18
N TRP A 51 -1.45 8.95 -6.66
CA TRP A 51 -1.16 8.83 -8.09
C TRP A 51 -2.21 7.99 -8.83
N THR A 52 -2.85 7.01 -8.19
CA THR A 52 -3.93 6.20 -8.78
C THR A 52 -5.13 7.09 -9.11
N SER A 53 -5.50 7.99 -8.19
CA SER A 53 -6.60 8.93 -8.42
C SER A 53 -6.28 9.97 -9.51
N LYS A 54 -5.04 10.47 -9.57
CA LYS A 54 -4.61 11.41 -10.62
C LYS A 54 -4.69 10.78 -12.00
N TRP A 55 -4.15 9.57 -12.14
CA TRP A 55 -4.19 8.83 -13.38
C TRP A 55 -5.64 8.53 -13.81
N PHE A 56 -6.50 8.12 -12.88
CA PHE A 56 -7.91 7.87 -13.17
C PHE A 56 -8.61 9.15 -13.68
N ASN A 57 -8.37 10.30 -13.06
CA ASN A 57 -8.94 11.57 -13.46
C ASN A 57 -8.45 12.03 -14.85
N GLU A 58 -7.17 11.83 -15.16
CA GLU A 58 -6.58 12.20 -16.45
C GLU A 58 -7.09 11.30 -17.59
N VAL A 59 -7.23 9.99 -17.35
CA VAL A 59 -7.67 9.03 -18.36
C VAL A 59 -9.19 9.04 -18.56
N HIS A 60 -9.97 9.24 -17.48
CA HIS A 60 -11.43 9.12 -17.52
C HIS A 60 -12.18 10.45 -17.44
N GLY A 61 -11.50 11.59 -17.25
CA GLY A 61 -12.11 12.92 -17.26
C GLY A 61 -13.16 13.18 -16.16
N ILE A 62 -13.22 12.33 -15.12
CA ILE A 62 -14.23 12.40 -14.07
C ILE A 62 -13.77 13.33 -12.94
N LYS A 63 -14.43 14.50 -12.81
CA LYS A 63 -14.27 15.38 -11.64
C LYS A 63 -15.16 14.93 -10.48
N SER A 64 -14.99 13.72 -9.96
CA SER A 64 -15.73 13.27 -8.77
C SER A 64 -14.91 13.48 -7.50
N THR A 65 -15.60 13.72 -6.38
CA THR A 65 -14.97 14.07 -5.09
C THR A 65 -14.20 12.88 -4.48
N PRO A 66 -13.22 13.09 -3.57
CA PRO A 66 -12.33 12.04 -3.08
C PRO A 66 -13.02 10.80 -2.49
N LYS A 67 -14.24 10.95 -1.94
CA LYS A 67 -15.04 9.83 -1.39
C LYS A 67 -15.76 9.00 -2.47
N GLU A 68 -16.14 9.63 -3.57
CA GLU A 68 -16.84 8.96 -4.68
C GLU A 68 -15.84 8.28 -5.64
N GLN A 69 -14.64 8.85 -5.74
CA GLN A 69 -13.51 8.31 -6.50
C GLN A 69 -13.03 6.96 -5.96
N SER A 70 -12.93 6.77 -4.63
CA SER A 70 -12.49 5.50 -4.06
C SER A 70 -13.47 4.37 -4.38
N GLU A 71 -14.78 4.62 -4.29
CA GLU A 71 -15.79 3.60 -4.60
C GLU A 71 -15.90 3.32 -6.11
N LEU A 72 -15.70 4.32 -6.98
CA LEU A 72 -15.71 4.14 -8.43
C LEU A 72 -14.43 3.46 -8.95
N VAL A 73 -13.26 3.79 -8.38
CA VAL A 73 -12.00 3.10 -8.67
C VAL A 73 -12.04 1.66 -8.17
N GLU A 74 -12.56 1.41 -6.94
CA GLU A 74 -12.78 0.05 -6.43
C GLU A 74 -13.71 -0.76 -7.35
N LYS A 75 -14.81 -0.16 -7.84
CA LYS A 75 -15.72 -0.80 -8.79
C LYS A 75 -15.08 -1.06 -10.16
N GLN A 76 -14.25 -0.14 -10.67
CA GLN A 76 -13.63 -0.28 -11.98
C GLN A 76 -12.47 -1.30 -11.97
N ILE A 77 -11.63 -1.33 -10.92
CA ILE A 77 -10.55 -2.33 -10.75
C ILE A 77 -11.13 -3.74 -10.58
N THR A 78 -12.21 -3.89 -9.80
CA THR A 78 -12.88 -5.18 -9.57
C THR A 78 -13.62 -5.70 -10.81
N THR A 79 -14.14 -4.81 -11.67
CA THR A 79 -14.83 -5.21 -12.91
C THR A 79 -13.85 -5.75 -13.97
N SER A 80 -12.59 -5.35 -13.94
CA SER A 80 -11.55 -5.87 -14.84
C SER A 80 -10.91 -7.19 -14.42
N LEU A 81 -11.10 -7.66 -13.18
CA LEU A 81 -10.57 -8.95 -12.72
C LEU A 81 -11.74 -9.89 -12.43
N THR A 82 -12.20 -10.58 -13.47
CA THR A 82 -13.24 -11.60 -13.31
C THR A 82 -12.72 -12.78 -12.48
N PRO A 83 -13.52 -13.39 -11.59
CA PRO A 83 -13.11 -14.56 -10.79
C PRO A 83 -12.61 -15.77 -11.61
N HIS A 84 -12.86 -15.77 -12.92
CA HIS A 84 -12.44 -16.83 -13.84
C HIS A 84 -10.91 -16.85 -14.07
N GLU A 85 -10.20 -15.72 -13.90
CA GLU A 85 -8.75 -15.66 -14.15
C GLU A 85 -7.89 -16.08 -12.94
N LEU A 86 -8.45 -16.09 -11.72
CA LEU A 86 -7.77 -16.63 -10.53
C LEU A 86 -7.81 -18.17 -10.48
N ALA A 87 -8.72 -18.82 -11.21
CA ALA A 87 -8.72 -20.28 -11.37
C ALA A 87 -7.67 -20.77 -12.39
N SER A 88 -7.15 -19.90 -13.26
CA SER A 88 -6.18 -20.26 -14.29
C SER A 88 -4.72 -19.98 -13.89
N ALA A 89 -4.47 -19.18 -12.86
CA ALA A 89 -3.11 -18.83 -12.41
C ALA A 89 -2.62 -19.68 -11.21
N GLY A 90 -3.34 -20.75 -10.88
CA GLY A 90 -3.11 -21.59 -9.72
C GLY A 90 -2.57 -22.99 -10.04
N GLU A 91 -1.74 -23.16 -11.08
CA GLU A 91 -0.98 -24.40 -11.31
C GLU A 91 0.03 -24.18 -12.45
N SER A 92 1.25 -23.73 -12.14
CA SER A 92 2.50 -24.09 -12.86
C SER A 92 3.65 -23.21 -12.38
N ILE A 93 4.18 -23.53 -11.19
CA ILE A 93 5.60 -23.33 -10.92
C ILE A 93 6.10 -24.67 -10.39
N GLU A 94 6.18 -25.63 -11.32
CA GLU A 94 7.08 -26.77 -11.24
C GLU A 94 8.14 -26.58 -12.33
N MET A 95 9.31 -27.11 -12.07
CA MET A 95 10.61 -26.55 -12.42
C MET A 95 11.11 -26.81 -13.84
N GLN A 96 12.00 -25.89 -14.25
CA GLN A 96 13.23 -26.07 -15.03
C GLN A 96 13.19 -26.50 -16.52
N LEU A 97 14.08 -25.81 -17.25
CA LEU A 97 14.72 -26.12 -18.55
C LEU A 97 13.90 -25.86 -19.83
#